data_AF-A0AAW0VV39-F1
#
_entry.id   AF-A0AAW0VV39-F1
#
_cell.length_a   1.000
_cell.length_b   1.000
_cell.length_c   1.000
_cell.angle_alpha   90.00
_cell.angle_beta   90.00
_cell.angle_gamma   90.00
#
_symmetry.space_group_name_H-M   'P 1'
#
loop_
_entity.id
_entity.type
_entity.pdbx_description
1 polymer ?
#
loop_
_entity_poly.entity_id
_entity_poly.type
_entity_poly.pdbx_seq_one_letter_code
_entity_poly.pdbx_strand_id
1 'polypeptide(L)'
;MYHPQGYLINLKIYVTDVTIVEDDVDHVRYRDGGAKYSVPRCTTVYQDVPQCTKMYHSVPRCTTVYQDVPQCTKMYHNVPRCTTIYHDVPRCTTVYQDVPQSTTMYQDAPQCTMMYQDVPQCTMMYQDVPQCTKMYQDVPQCTKMYHSVPRFTTVYQDVPRCTTVYHDVPQCTNMYQSFVDV
;
A
#
# COMPACT_ATOMS: atom_id res chain seq x y z
N MET A 1 -12.99 5.47 34.17
CA MET A 1 -13.13 6.19 32.89
C MET A 1 -11.89 5.94 32.05
N TYR A 2 -12.00 5.03 31.08
CA TYR A 2 -11.40 5.04 29.74
C TYR A 2 -11.62 3.63 29.18
N HIS A 3 -12.63 3.47 28.33
CA HIS A 3 -12.80 2.28 27.50
C HIS A 3 -12.12 2.57 26.15
N PRO A 4 -11.04 1.88 25.78
CA PRO A 4 -10.56 1.97 24.42
C PRO A 4 -11.49 1.15 23.54
N GLN A 5 -12.22 1.83 22.65
CA GLN A 5 -13.05 1.20 21.63
C GLN A 5 -12.14 0.36 20.73
N GLY A 6 -12.33 -0.96 20.75
CA GLY A 6 -11.86 -1.81 19.66
C GLY A 6 -12.50 -1.32 18.37
N TYR A 7 -11.69 -1.10 17.33
CA TYR A 7 -12.16 -0.55 16.07
C TYR A 7 -13.25 -1.45 15.46
N LEU A 8 -14.47 -0.92 15.37
CA LEU A 8 -15.58 -1.52 14.65
C LEU A 8 -15.33 -1.34 13.15
N ILE A 9 -15.05 -2.45 12.46
CA ILE A 9 -15.05 -2.51 10.99
C ILE A 9 -16.54 -2.55 10.54
N ASN A 10 -17.17 -1.38 10.41
CA ASN A 10 -18.51 -1.29 9.82
C ASN A 10 -18.39 -1.48 8.30
N LEU A 11 -18.75 -2.65 7.79
CA LEU A 11 -18.76 -2.93 6.36
C LEU A 11 -20.07 -3.64 5.99
N LYS A 12 -20.97 -2.91 5.31
CA LYS A 12 -22.05 -3.50 4.52
C LYS A 12 -21.42 -4.01 3.22
N ILE A 13 -21.19 -5.31 3.12
CA ILE A 13 -20.65 -5.94 1.91
C ILE A 13 -21.58 -7.08 1.51
N TYR A 14 -21.93 -7.16 0.23
CA TYR A 14 -22.33 -8.42 -0.39
C TYR A 14 -21.03 -9.20 -0.65
N VAL A 15 -20.60 -10.02 0.32
CA VAL A 15 -19.35 -10.78 0.23
C VAL A 15 -19.63 -12.10 -0.45
N THR A 16 -18.84 -12.45 -1.46
CA THR A 16 -18.71 -13.86 -1.87
C THR A 16 -17.63 -14.52 -1.01
N ASP A 17 -16.39 -14.01 -0.88
CA ASP A 17 -15.42 -14.51 0.12
C ASP A 17 -14.35 -13.47 0.56
N VAL A 18 -14.09 -13.36 1.87
CA VAL A 18 -12.94 -12.61 2.45
C VAL A 18 -12.29 -13.45 3.53
N THR A 19 -10.99 -13.73 3.39
CA THR A 19 -10.23 -14.48 4.39
C THR A 19 -9.28 -13.54 5.12
N ILE A 20 -9.48 -13.40 6.43
CA ILE A 20 -8.60 -12.64 7.33
C ILE A 20 -7.82 -13.64 8.19
N VAL A 21 -6.49 -13.62 8.09
CA VAL A 21 -5.58 -14.39 8.95
C VAL A 21 -4.80 -13.39 9.80
N GLU A 22 -5.11 -13.32 11.09
CA GLU A 22 -4.33 -12.57 12.06
C GLU A 22 -3.35 -13.53 12.74
N ASP A 23 -2.05 -13.34 12.49
CA ASP A 23 -1.01 -14.17 13.10
C ASP A 23 -0.58 -13.54 14.44
N ASP A 24 -0.57 -14.38 15.48
CA ASP A 24 0.21 -14.23 16.72
C ASP A 24 -0.16 -13.02 17.60
N VAL A 25 -1.20 -13.06 18.45
CA VAL A 25 -1.43 -11.95 19.42
C VAL A 25 -0.29 -11.89 20.45
N ASP A 26 0.70 -11.01 20.25
CA ASP A 26 1.77 -10.79 21.21
C ASP A 26 1.20 -10.20 22.51
N HIS A 27 1.41 -10.93 23.62
CA HIS A 27 1.09 -10.48 24.97
C HIS A 27 2.30 -9.77 25.58
N VAL A 28 2.30 -8.43 25.52
CA VAL A 28 3.29 -7.66 26.27
C VAL A 28 2.73 -7.45 27.69
N ARG A 29 3.25 -8.20 28.66
CA ARG A 29 3.01 -7.95 30.10
C ARG A 29 3.97 -6.87 30.58
N TYR A 30 3.43 -5.72 30.97
CA TYR A 30 4.22 -4.71 31.66
C TYR A 30 4.42 -5.09 33.12
N ARG A 31 5.54 -4.61 33.70
CA ARG A 31 5.92 -4.86 35.09
C ARG A 31 4.86 -4.39 36.10
N ASP A 32 4.02 -3.43 35.70
CA ASP A 32 2.94 -2.86 36.50
C ASP A 32 1.55 -3.51 36.25
N GLY A 33 1.50 -4.69 35.64
CA GLY A 33 0.27 -5.48 35.53
C GLY A 33 -0.68 -5.12 34.37
N GLY A 34 -0.30 -4.15 33.52
CA GLY A 34 -0.99 -3.91 32.25
C GLY A 34 -0.62 -4.98 31.22
N ALA A 35 -1.61 -5.61 30.57
CA ALA A 35 -1.41 -6.39 29.35
C ALA A 35 -1.81 -5.54 28.14
N LYS A 36 -0.88 -5.32 27.20
CA LYS A 36 -1.22 -4.73 25.89
C LYS A 36 -1.29 -5.85 24.86
N TYR A 37 -2.44 -5.93 24.20
CA TYR A 37 -2.66 -6.83 23.08
C TYR A 37 -2.18 -6.12 21.82
N SER A 38 -1.19 -6.67 21.14
CA SER A 38 -0.78 -6.19 19.81
C SER A 38 -0.84 -7.34 18.82
N VAL A 39 -1.48 -7.11 17.68
CA VAL A 39 -1.40 -8.01 16.53
C VAL A 39 -0.15 -7.62 15.73
N PRO A 40 0.94 -8.39 15.78
CA PRO A 40 2.21 -8.08 15.13
C PRO A 40 2.14 -8.27 13.62
N ARG A 41 1.19 -9.08 13.12
CA ARG A 41 1.04 -9.43 11.71
C ARG A 41 -0.43 -9.60 11.32
N CYS A 42 -0.81 -8.96 10.21
CA CYS A 42 -2.11 -9.15 9.59
C CYS A 42 -1.92 -9.57 8.13
N THR A 43 -2.56 -10.68 7.73
CA THR A 43 -2.67 -11.11 6.34
C THR A 43 -4.14 -11.10 5.94
N THR A 44 -4.49 -10.45 4.84
CA THR A 44 -5.87 -10.48 4.32
C THR A 44 -5.90 -10.79 2.83
N VAL A 45 -6.83 -11.64 2.43
CA VAL A 45 -7.12 -11.96 1.02
C VAL A 45 -8.56 -11.56 0.71
N TYR A 46 -8.73 -10.74 -0.33
CA TYR A 46 -10.01 -10.35 -0.90
C TYR A 46 -10.15 -11.01 -2.27
N GLN A 47 -11.21 -11.79 -2.45
CA GLN A 47 -11.48 -12.51 -3.70
C GLN A 47 -12.91 -12.24 -4.14
N ASP A 48 -13.11 -11.96 -5.44
CA ASP A 48 -14.42 -11.72 -6.04
C ASP A 48 -15.23 -10.62 -5.33
N VAL A 49 -14.54 -9.61 -4.81
CA VAL A 49 -15.16 -8.51 -4.05
C VAL A 49 -15.42 -7.35 -5.01
N PRO A 50 -16.68 -6.91 -5.23
CA PRO A 50 -16.99 -5.88 -6.22
C PRO A 50 -16.30 -4.53 -5.94
N GLN A 51 -16.19 -4.17 -4.66
CA GLN A 51 -15.51 -2.96 -4.20
C GLN A 51 -14.89 -3.19 -2.82
N CYS A 52 -13.67 -2.70 -2.61
CA CYS A 52 -13.01 -2.77 -1.31
C CYS A 52 -12.45 -1.42 -0.90
N THR A 53 -12.73 -1.00 0.33
CA THR A 53 -12.09 0.16 0.96
C THR A 53 -11.55 -0.25 2.33
N LYS A 54 -10.26 -0.02 2.56
CA LYS A 54 -9.59 -0.43 3.80
C LYS A 54 -8.63 0.63 4.33
N MET A 55 -8.58 0.71 5.64
CA MET A 55 -7.65 1.57 6.38
C MET A 55 -6.93 0.72 7.42
N TYR A 56 -5.61 0.79 7.43
CA TYR A 56 -4.75 0.12 8.39
C TYR A 56 -4.02 1.18 9.20
N HIS A 57 -4.14 1.12 10.53
CA HIS A 57 -3.54 2.08 11.44
C HIS A 57 -2.76 1.34 12.52
N SER A 58 -1.49 1.71 12.73
CA SER A 58 -0.62 1.15 13.78
C SER A 58 -0.49 -0.39 13.72
N VAL A 59 -0.52 -0.98 12.52
CA VAL A 59 -0.31 -2.42 12.30
C VAL A 59 1.18 -2.64 12.02
N PRO A 60 1.93 -3.37 12.86
CA PRO A 60 3.38 -3.52 12.69
C PRO A 60 3.78 -4.12 11.34
N ARG A 61 3.03 -5.12 10.86
CA ARG A 61 3.22 -5.74 9.54
C ARG A 61 1.88 -6.08 8.90
N CYS A 62 1.66 -5.65 7.67
CA CYS A 62 0.47 -5.98 6.92
C CYS A 62 0.80 -6.57 5.55
N THR A 63 0.21 -7.71 5.23
CA THR A 63 0.19 -8.29 3.89
C THR A 63 -1.25 -8.31 3.39
N THR A 64 -1.50 -7.82 2.18
CA THR A 64 -2.85 -7.81 1.63
C THR A 64 -2.85 -8.23 0.16
N VAL A 65 -3.72 -9.17 -0.19
CA VAL A 65 -3.88 -9.70 -1.56
C VAL A 65 -5.30 -9.42 -2.06
N TYR A 66 -5.40 -8.97 -3.31
CA TYR A 66 -6.65 -8.68 -4.01
C TYR A 66 -6.67 -9.48 -5.30
N GLN A 67 -7.75 -10.22 -5.51
CA GLN A 67 -8.05 -10.98 -6.71
C GLN A 67 -9.46 -10.64 -7.16
N ASP A 68 -9.64 -10.27 -8.42
CA ASP A 68 -10.94 -9.97 -9.01
C ASP A 68 -11.71 -8.91 -8.21
N VAL A 69 -11.03 -7.79 -7.93
CA VAL A 69 -11.61 -6.66 -7.20
C VAL A 69 -11.70 -5.45 -8.13
N PRO A 70 -12.87 -5.20 -8.78
CA PRO A 70 -13.02 -4.13 -9.75
C PRO A 70 -12.54 -2.76 -9.28
N GLN A 71 -12.77 -2.44 -8.00
CA GLN A 71 -12.36 -1.18 -7.40
C GLN A 71 -11.79 -1.37 -5.99
N CYS A 72 -10.57 -0.90 -5.77
CA CYS A 72 -9.94 -0.94 -4.46
C CYS A 72 -9.39 0.43 -4.05
N THR A 73 -9.70 0.85 -2.82
CA THR A 73 -9.08 2.01 -2.16
C THR A 73 -8.45 1.58 -0.84
N LYS A 74 -7.20 2.00 -0.60
CA LYS A 74 -6.48 1.67 0.62
C LYS A 74 -5.73 2.85 1.21
N MET A 75 -5.63 2.82 2.53
CA MET A 75 -4.79 3.71 3.30
C MET A 75 -4.02 2.93 4.37
N TYR A 76 -2.70 3.13 4.41
CA TYR A 76 -1.82 2.62 5.45
C TYR A 76 -1.20 3.81 6.19
N HIS A 77 -1.35 3.83 7.51
CA HIS A 77 -0.82 4.88 8.36
C HIS A 77 -0.09 4.28 9.57
N ASN A 78 1.16 4.66 9.80
CA ASN A 78 2.02 4.07 10.84
C ASN A 78 2.11 2.53 10.72
N VAL A 79 2.41 2.05 9.52
CA VAL A 79 2.56 0.61 9.24
C VAL A 79 4.02 0.35 8.88
N PRO A 80 4.87 -0.11 9.82
CA PRO A 80 6.30 -0.29 9.60
C PRO A 80 6.66 -1.08 8.34
N ARG A 81 5.89 -2.14 8.06
CA ARG A 81 6.06 -2.95 6.84
C ARG A 81 4.73 -3.27 6.20
N CYS A 82 4.58 -2.89 4.94
CA CYS A 82 3.42 -3.27 4.14
C CYS A 82 3.82 -3.99 2.85
N THR A 83 3.17 -5.12 2.61
CA THR A 83 3.17 -5.79 1.31
C THR A 83 1.75 -5.80 0.76
N THR A 84 1.58 -5.40 -0.49
CA THR A 84 0.29 -5.39 -1.17
C THR A 84 0.42 -6.00 -2.56
N ILE A 85 -0.52 -6.88 -2.90
CA ILE A 85 -0.60 -7.55 -4.20
C ILE A 85 -2.00 -7.33 -4.77
N TYR A 86 -2.07 -6.94 -6.04
CA TYR A 86 -3.29 -6.79 -6.81
C TYR A 86 -3.20 -7.62 -8.09
N HIS A 87 -4.19 -8.48 -8.28
CA HIS A 87 -4.47 -9.23 -9.51
C HIS A 87 -5.87 -8.88 -9.99
N ASP A 88 -6.01 -8.52 -11.27
CA ASP A 88 -7.30 -8.19 -11.89
C ASP A 88 -8.06 -7.11 -11.10
N VAL A 89 -7.38 -5.98 -10.86
CA VAL A 89 -7.92 -4.81 -10.15
C VAL A 89 -7.96 -3.61 -11.09
N PRO A 90 -9.02 -3.48 -11.91
CA PRO A 90 -9.21 -2.40 -12.88
C PRO A 90 -8.91 -1.00 -12.37
N ARG A 91 -9.32 -0.70 -11.13
CA ARG A 91 -9.12 0.61 -10.50
C ARG A 91 -8.58 0.46 -9.10
N CYS A 92 -7.38 0.97 -8.90
CA CYS A 92 -6.71 0.91 -7.61
C CYS A 92 -6.30 2.32 -7.14
N THR A 93 -6.53 2.61 -5.86
CA THR A 93 -5.96 3.80 -5.20
C THR A 93 -5.34 3.35 -3.89
N THR A 94 -4.06 3.66 -3.66
CA THR A 94 -3.38 3.33 -2.41
C THR A 94 -2.62 4.54 -1.88
N VAL A 95 -2.74 4.77 -0.58
CA VAL A 95 -2.04 5.80 0.17
C VAL A 95 -1.19 5.16 1.25
N TYR A 96 0.08 5.54 1.31
CA TYR A 96 1.02 5.17 2.36
C TYR A 96 1.51 6.42 3.08
N GLN A 97 1.34 6.45 4.40
CA GLN A 97 1.83 7.49 5.30
C GLN A 97 2.59 6.84 6.45
N ASP A 98 3.81 7.31 6.71
CA ASP A 98 4.66 6.80 7.78
C ASP A 98 4.85 5.27 7.66
N VAL A 99 5.25 4.83 6.46
CA VAL A 99 5.46 3.42 6.12
C VAL A 99 6.93 3.21 5.76
N PRO A 100 7.80 2.91 6.75
CA PRO A 100 9.24 2.68 6.55
C PRO A 100 9.59 1.80 5.35
N GLN A 101 8.84 0.71 5.16
CA GLN A 101 9.05 -0.22 4.06
C GLN A 101 7.71 -0.60 3.40
N SER A 102 7.58 -0.29 2.12
CA SER A 102 6.43 -0.69 1.30
C SER A 102 6.86 -1.52 0.10
N THR A 103 6.11 -2.60 -0.16
CA THR A 103 6.23 -3.39 -1.39
C THR A 103 4.85 -3.51 -2.03
N THR A 104 4.74 -3.13 -3.31
CA THR A 104 3.47 -3.20 -4.04
C THR A 104 3.64 -3.89 -5.38
N MET A 105 2.76 -4.84 -5.68
CA MET A 105 2.72 -5.59 -6.93
C MET A 105 1.37 -5.38 -7.62
N TYR A 106 1.41 -5.08 -8.91
CA TYR A 106 0.24 -4.96 -9.77
C TYR A 106 0.38 -5.87 -10.98
N GLN A 107 -0.63 -6.71 -11.17
CA GLN A 107 -0.86 -7.47 -12.39
C GLN A 107 -2.28 -7.16 -12.87
N ASP A 108 -2.40 -6.78 -14.14
CA ASP A 108 -3.69 -6.48 -14.77
C ASP A 108 -4.49 -5.42 -14.02
N ALA A 109 -3.85 -4.26 -13.82
CA ALA A 109 -4.43 -3.12 -13.12
C ALA A 109 -4.51 -1.89 -14.05
N PRO A 110 -5.50 -1.81 -14.96
CA PRO A 110 -5.69 -0.74 -15.93
C PRO A 110 -5.42 0.69 -15.45
N GLN A 111 -5.89 1.04 -14.25
CA GLN A 111 -5.76 2.37 -13.69
C GLN A 111 -5.33 2.32 -12.24
N CYS A 112 -4.16 2.88 -11.95
CA CYS A 112 -3.62 2.90 -10.60
C CYS A 112 -3.10 4.28 -10.17
N THR A 113 -3.54 4.71 -8.99
CA THR A 113 -3.10 5.95 -8.34
C THR A 113 -2.43 5.64 -7.01
N MET A 114 -1.20 6.15 -6.83
CA MET A 114 -0.39 5.89 -5.63
C MET A 114 0.11 7.17 -5.01
N MET A 115 0.02 7.25 -3.68
CA MET A 115 0.59 8.34 -2.90
C MET A 115 1.47 7.75 -1.79
N TYR A 116 2.73 8.16 -1.76
CA TYR A 116 3.70 7.78 -0.75
C TYR A 116 4.19 9.04 -0.05
N GLN A 117 4.04 9.08 1.27
CA GLN A 117 4.52 10.16 2.14
C GLN A 117 5.28 9.52 3.30
N ASP A 118 6.52 9.96 3.53
CA ASP A 118 7.39 9.44 4.59
C ASP A 118 7.60 7.93 4.47
N VAL A 119 8.06 7.51 3.28
CA VAL A 119 8.30 6.11 2.93
C VAL A 119 9.77 5.92 2.55
N PRO A 120 10.67 5.73 3.54
CA PRO A 120 12.10 5.53 3.34
C PRO A 120 12.48 4.57 2.22
N GLN A 121 11.77 3.45 2.13
CA GLN A 121 12.01 2.43 1.12
C GLN A 121 10.70 1.96 0.48
N CYS A 122 10.61 2.11 -0.85
CA CYS A 122 9.52 1.54 -1.63
C CYS A 122 10.03 0.68 -2.79
N THR A 123 9.41 -0.48 -2.96
CA THR A 123 9.63 -1.37 -4.11
C THR A 123 8.30 -1.58 -4.81
N MET A 124 8.28 -1.41 -6.13
CA MET A 124 7.07 -1.66 -6.88
C MET A 124 7.32 -2.39 -8.20
N MET A 125 6.37 -3.23 -8.54
CA MET A 125 6.32 -4.01 -9.77
C MET A 125 4.97 -3.78 -10.46
N TYR A 126 5.01 -3.46 -11.74
CA TYR A 126 3.83 -3.25 -12.57
C TYR A 126 3.93 -4.12 -13.81
N GLN A 127 2.90 -4.91 -14.03
CA GLN A 127 2.72 -5.71 -15.22
C GLN A 127 1.33 -5.41 -15.77
N ASP A 128 1.26 -5.02 -17.04
CA ASP A 128 0.00 -4.75 -17.74
C ASP A 128 -0.84 -3.67 -17.04
N VAL A 129 -0.20 -2.52 -16.82
CA VAL A 129 -0.79 -1.34 -16.18
C VAL A 129 -0.82 -0.18 -17.17
N PRO A 130 -1.84 -0.09 -18.04
CA PRO A 130 -2.02 0.96 -19.04
C PRO A 130 -1.79 2.38 -18.54
N GLN A 131 -2.32 2.72 -17.36
CA GLN A 131 -2.27 4.07 -16.80
C GLN A 131 -1.89 4.03 -15.33
N CYS A 132 -0.80 4.72 -14.99
CA CYS A 132 -0.39 4.87 -13.61
C CYS A 132 0.04 6.30 -13.28
N THR A 133 -0.51 6.82 -12.18
CA THR A 133 -0.15 8.12 -11.60
C THR A 133 0.41 7.90 -10.21
N LYS A 134 1.56 8.51 -9.92
CA LYS A 134 2.18 8.38 -8.60
C LYS A 134 2.73 9.69 -8.07
N MET A 135 2.70 9.82 -6.76
CA MET A 135 3.28 10.91 -6.02
C MET A 135 4.17 10.32 -4.91
N TYR A 136 5.39 10.83 -4.82
CA TYR A 136 6.34 10.51 -3.76
C TYR A 136 6.74 11.79 -3.07
N GLN A 137 6.65 11.78 -1.75
CA GLN A 137 7.15 12.81 -0.87
C GLN A 137 7.97 12.13 0.22
N ASP A 138 9.20 12.57 0.43
CA ASP A 138 10.11 12.03 1.44
C ASP A 138 10.35 10.51 1.28
N VAL A 139 10.80 10.14 0.08
CA VAL A 139 11.10 8.74 -0.30
C VAL A 139 12.57 8.60 -0.70
N PRO A 140 13.50 8.50 0.27
CA PRO A 140 14.94 8.33 0.04
C PRO A 140 15.32 7.29 -1.01
N GLN A 141 14.64 6.13 -1.01
CA GLN A 141 14.98 5.01 -1.88
C GLN A 141 13.74 4.41 -2.54
N CYS A 142 13.76 4.38 -3.86
CA CYS A 142 12.71 3.79 -4.66
C CYS A 142 13.27 2.77 -5.68
N THR A 143 12.65 1.60 -5.78
CA THR A 143 12.93 0.62 -6.85
C THR A 143 11.64 0.34 -7.62
N LYS A 144 11.70 0.47 -8.94
CA LYS A 144 10.53 0.34 -9.81
C LYS A 144 10.83 -0.58 -10.98
N MET A 145 9.91 -1.48 -11.26
CA MET A 145 9.93 -2.34 -12.44
C MET A 145 8.61 -2.20 -13.18
N TYR A 146 8.67 -1.92 -14.48
CA TYR A 146 7.51 -1.77 -15.34
C TYR A 146 7.61 -2.69 -16.54
N HIS A 147 6.53 -3.43 -16.80
CA HIS A 147 6.34 -4.26 -17.97
C HIS A 147 4.99 -3.90 -18.60
N SER A 148 4.98 -3.48 -19.87
CA SER A 148 3.76 -3.11 -20.59
C SER A 148 2.94 -2.02 -19.89
N VAL A 149 3.58 -0.86 -19.67
CA VAL A 149 2.98 0.32 -19.01
C VAL A 149 3.02 1.49 -19.98
N PRO A 150 2.06 1.61 -20.92
CA PRO A 150 2.12 2.59 -21.99
C PRO A 150 2.08 4.06 -21.55
N ARG A 151 1.40 4.37 -20.44
CA ARG A 151 1.33 5.75 -19.92
C ARG A 151 1.58 5.80 -18.43
N PHE A 152 2.60 6.55 -18.06
CA PHE A 152 2.95 6.75 -16.66
C PHE A 152 3.31 8.20 -16.35
N THR A 153 2.78 8.69 -15.23
CA THR A 153 3.11 9.99 -14.67
C THR A 153 3.62 9.82 -13.24
N THR A 154 4.73 10.46 -12.91
CA THR A 154 5.19 10.56 -11.52
C THR A 154 5.64 11.94 -11.13
N VAL A 155 5.29 12.31 -9.91
CA VAL A 155 5.79 13.47 -9.19
C VAL A 155 6.71 12.99 -8.06
N TYR A 156 7.89 13.60 -7.95
CA TYR A 156 8.84 13.36 -6.88
C TYR A 156 9.10 14.66 -6.11
N GLN A 157 9.01 14.58 -4.78
CA GLN A 157 9.47 15.54 -3.80
C GLN A 157 10.42 14.80 -2.86
N ASP A 158 11.67 15.27 -2.76
CA ASP A 158 12.68 14.73 -1.85
C ASP A 158 12.95 13.22 -2.01
N VAL A 159 13.25 12.84 -3.26
CA VAL A 159 13.55 11.46 -3.67
C VAL A 159 14.95 11.38 -4.30
N PRO A 160 16.01 11.28 -3.48
CA PRO A 160 17.40 11.32 -3.95
C PRO A 160 17.84 10.07 -4.73
N ARG A 161 17.23 8.90 -4.51
CA ARG A 161 17.63 7.65 -5.20
C ARG A 161 16.45 6.87 -5.74
N CYS A 162 16.38 6.76 -7.06
CA CYS A 162 15.39 5.97 -7.75
C CYS A 162 16.01 5.09 -8.83
N THR A 163 15.86 3.78 -8.68
CA THR A 163 16.21 2.79 -9.70
C THR A 163 14.96 2.38 -10.44
N THR A 164 14.96 2.48 -11.77
CA THR A 164 13.82 2.08 -12.60
C THR A 164 14.24 1.20 -13.76
N VAL A 165 13.49 0.12 -13.99
CA VAL A 165 13.63 -0.78 -15.14
C VAL A 165 12.33 -0.74 -15.95
N TYR A 166 12.45 -0.60 -17.27
CA TYR A 166 11.32 -0.51 -18.19
C TYR A 166 11.41 -1.59 -19.27
N HIS A 167 10.28 -2.25 -19.52
CA HIS A 167 10.02 -3.08 -20.68
C HIS A 167 8.67 -2.66 -21.29
N ASP A 168 8.67 -2.32 -22.58
CA ASP A 168 7.47 -1.89 -23.33
C ASP A 168 6.74 -0.69 -22.70
N VAL A 169 7.48 0.40 -22.49
CA VAL A 169 6.97 1.66 -21.92
C VAL A 169 7.23 2.83 -22.88
N PRO A 170 6.30 3.11 -23.81
CA PRO A 170 6.44 4.18 -24.81
C PRO A 170 6.35 5.61 -24.26
N GLN A 171 5.61 5.88 -23.17
CA GLN A 171 5.41 7.25 -22.65
C GLN A 171 5.60 7.34 -21.13
N CYS A 172 6.63 8.09 -20.71
CA CYS A 172 6.93 8.41 -19.32
C CYS A 172 6.99 9.93 -19.10
N THR A 173 6.29 10.42 -18.08
CA THR A 173 6.40 11.80 -17.61
C THR A 173 6.83 11.80 -16.15
N ASN A 174 8.01 12.35 -15.86
CA ASN A 174 8.50 12.54 -14.50
C ASN A 174 8.61 14.04 -14.20
N MET A 175 8.10 14.45 -13.05
CA MET A 175 8.21 15.80 -12.51
C MET A 175 8.99 15.74 -11.20
N TYR A 176 10.00 16.59 -11.05
CA TYR A 176 10.84 16.66 -9.86
C TYR A 176 10.66 18.04 -9.22
N GLN A 177 10.42 18.06 -7.92
CA GLN A 177 10.46 19.25 -7.09
C GLN A 177 11.49 18.98 -5.99
N SER A 178 12.57 19.74 -5.99
CA SER A 178 13.56 19.74 -4.91
C SER A 178 13.48 21.08 -4.19
N PHE A 179 13.29 21.08 -2.87
CA PHE A 179 13.66 22.24 -2.08
C PHE A 179 15.19 22.23 -1.97
N VAL A 180 15.85 23.11 -2.73
CA VAL A 180 17.25 23.45 -2.44
C VAL A 180 17.17 24.41 -1.27
N ASP A 181 17.40 23.95 -0.04
CA ASP A 181 17.73 24.86 1.05
C ASP A 181 19.07 25.52 0.70
N VAL A 182 19.01 26.82 0.44
CA VAL A 182 20.17 27.72 0.20
C VAL A 182 20.87 28.02 1.51
#